data_AF-A0A812M8F5-F1
#
_entry.id   AF-A0A812M8F5-F1
#
_cell.length_a   1.000
_cell.length_b   1.000
_cell.length_c   1.000
_cell.angle_alpha   90.00
_cell.angle_beta   90.00
_cell.angle_gamma   90.00
#
_symmetry.space_group_name_H-M   'P 1'
#
loop_
_entity.id
_entity.type
_entity.pdbx_description
1 polymer ?
#
loop_
_entity_poly.entity_id
_entity_poly.type
_entity_poly.pdbx_seq_one_letter_code
_entity_poly.pdbx_strand_id
1 'polypeptide(L)'
;MFFSLALQLTQAPSVIEKLISAHYPSQYVVQRLRQGQQISIDGRLEEEAWAEVPWLDSFMDLAGPRHSSLRTSWQNASRDYARRLTGSENPTRVKLRWDENFLYVGAELRSKHVAASVEGHCDNLHSDVWQTTPVLPYFDDDFEVFIDPSQSNYFYVEFEMNARNATYDTLWYLPQAGLGSVAPECSLCCNTTWNAGKGLCDHGAEKEGGSWTMEMFSEGARPGDGMLSATANTTSGWTLEIRFPILSSSEHGGLLNRPASQHLPDAPADMLHPARGQRFWWATFANALHASWWSKLTAADAKHPEFIKWLCDEVIRDDELRYGFSQFLVDANNAAPTCYYEAASQNLGGHQYMHNPDQFGYLQFTNASAPTCGNVCWLARFVLAQIYQAEVQYLMTAGKGCFTSNIADLLSPATCDISNACNVSTLVDALNYVDISIYADDGKRTGSCVRYAIPGVQNSSSVGGPCFTAFTTYTVRSKSDPAKTKKIQASINEARLITQPDVGQRWDTPDADWLCLETVDVLPAGIYV
;
A
#
# COMPACT_ATOMS: atom_id res chain seq x y z
N MET A 1 49.87 -6.08 -34.51
CA MET A 1 48.84 -5.65 -33.54
C MET A 1 47.48 -5.78 -34.22
N PHE A 2 46.71 -6.82 -33.89
CA PHE A 2 45.30 -6.90 -34.27
C PHE A 2 44.49 -6.78 -32.98
N PHE A 3 43.80 -5.66 -32.81
CA PHE A 3 42.79 -5.50 -31.78
C PHE A 3 41.51 -6.16 -32.29
N SER A 4 41.11 -7.28 -31.69
CA SER A 4 39.76 -7.83 -31.86
C SER A 4 38.82 -7.06 -30.95
N LEU A 5 37.96 -6.25 -31.54
CA LEU A 5 36.82 -5.64 -30.87
C LEU A 5 35.74 -6.74 -30.75
N ALA A 6 35.59 -7.33 -29.56
CA ALA A 6 34.50 -8.25 -29.29
C ALA A 6 33.20 -7.43 -29.15
N LEU A 7 32.36 -7.46 -30.18
CA LEU A 7 30.98 -7.00 -30.11
C LEU A 7 30.23 -7.99 -29.19
N GLN A 8 29.94 -7.59 -27.95
CA GLN A 8 28.98 -8.31 -27.12
C GLN A 8 27.58 -8.09 -27.70
N LEU A 9 27.05 -9.09 -28.38
CA LEU A 9 25.64 -9.17 -28.75
C LEU A 9 24.84 -9.36 -27.46
N THR A 10 24.20 -8.32 -26.95
CA THR A 10 23.20 -8.45 -25.90
C THR A 10 21.95 -9.11 -26.51
N GLN A 11 21.57 -10.29 -26.01
CA GLN A 11 20.29 -10.91 -26.38
C GLN A 11 19.14 -10.01 -25.91
N ALA A 12 18.08 -9.91 -26.72
CA ALA A 12 16.89 -9.17 -26.33
C ALA A 12 16.25 -9.81 -25.08
N PRO A 13 15.75 -9.02 -24.11
CA PRO A 13 15.09 -9.56 -22.93
C PRO A 13 13.90 -10.45 -23.31
N SER A 14 13.77 -11.57 -22.62
CA SER A 14 12.61 -12.46 -22.68
C SER A 14 11.32 -11.74 -22.24
N VAL A 15 10.15 -12.29 -22.58
CA VAL A 15 8.85 -11.72 -22.20
C VAL A 15 8.73 -11.59 -20.68
N ILE A 16 9.14 -12.60 -19.92
CA ILE A 16 9.12 -12.56 -18.45
C ILE A 16 10.03 -11.46 -17.87
N GLU A 17 11.22 -11.25 -18.44
CA GLU A 17 12.12 -10.17 -18.00
C GLU A 17 11.50 -8.79 -18.23
N LYS A 18 10.77 -8.62 -19.34
CA LYS A 18 10.02 -7.38 -19.61
C LYS A 18 8.87 -7.20 -18.62
N LEU A 19 8.11 -8.27 -18.32
CA LEU A 19 7.04 -8.22 -17.34
C LEU A 19 7.56 -7.84 -15.95
N ILE A 20 8.64 -8.47 -15.49
CA ILE A 20 9.30 -8.14 -14.22
C ILE A 20 9.74 -6.68 -14.24
N SER A 21 10.46 -6.24 -15.27
CA SER A 21 10.96 -4.87 -15.36
C SER A 21 9.84 -3.81 -15.39
N ALA A 22 8.67 -4.14 -15.93
CA ALA A 22 7.57 -3.19 -16.08
C ALA A 22 6.59 -3.20 -14.90
N HIS A 23 6.44 -4.33 -14.20
CA HIS A 23 5.33 -4.54 -13.27
C HIS A 23 5.75 -5.08 -11.89
N TYR A 24 7.02 -5.42 -11.68
CA TYR A 24 7.48 -5.80 -10.35
C TYR A 24 7.41 -4.58 -9.40
N PRO A 25 6.77 -4.69 -8.21
CA PRO A 25 6.64 -3.59 -7.27
C PRO A 25 7.98 -3.04 -6.79
N SER A 26 7.94 -1.84 -6.21
CA SER A 26 9.08 -1.30 -5.47
C SER A 26 9.54 -2.29 -4.40
N GLN A 27 10.83 -2.32 -4.11
CA GLN A 27 11.39 -3.22 -3.09
C GLN A 27 12.48 -2.52 -2.31
N TYR A 28 12.46 -2.69 -0.99
CA TYR A 28 13.41 -2.12 -0.06
C TYR A 28 14.02 -3.19 0.84
N VAL A 29 15.34 -3.18 0.99
CA VAL A 29 16.06 -4.09 1.88
C VAL A 29 16.10 -3.52 3.29
N VAL A 30 15.33 -4.12 4.20
CA VAL A 30 15.25 -3.75 5.61
C VAL A 30 16.32 -4.50 6.40
N GLN A 31 17.46 -3.85 6.62
CA GLN A 31 18.59 -4.45 7.34
C GLN A 31 18.37 -4.42 8.85
N ARG A 32 18.64 -5.56 9.52
CA ARG A 32 18.57 -5.68 10.98
C ARG A 32 19.56 -4.74 11.67
N LEU A 33 19.19 -4.20 12.82
CA LEU A 33 20.13 -3.51 13.71
C LEU A 33 21.26 -4.44 14.13
N ARG A 34 22.49 -3.92 14.14
CA ARG A 34 23.64 -4.66 14.66
C ARG A 34 23.53 -4.79 16.18
N GLN A 35 24.17 -5.79 16.76
CA GLN A 35 24.18 -5.96 18.21
C GLN A 35 24.69 -4.70 18.92
N GLY A 36 23.91 -4.17 19.86
CA GLY A 36 24.25 -2.94 20.61
C GLY A 36 23.91 -1.64 19.89
N GLN A 37 23.45 -1.69 18.64
CA GLN A 37 22.93 -0.54 17.93
C GLN A 37 21.51 -0.23 18.42
N GLN A 38 21.22 1.05 18.58
CA GLN A 38 19.91 1.55 19.03
C GLN A 38 19.53 2.77 18.18
N ILE A 39 18.23 2.99 18.04
CA ILE A 39 17.64 4.19 17.44
C ILE A 39 16.84 4.87 18.56
N SER A 40 17.12 6.14 18.82
CA SER A 40 16.36 6.91 19.80
C SER A 40 15.24 7.61 19.05
N ILE A 41 13.98 7.35 19.41
CA ILE A 41 12.84 7.96 18.71
C ILE A 41 12.69 9.42 19.16
N ASP A 42 13.48 10.30 18.56
CA ASP A 42 13.52 11.74 18.82
C ASP A 42 13.18 12.60 17.59
N GLY A 43 12.90 11.92 16.46
CA GLY A 43 12.48 12.52 15.20
C GLY A 43 13.64 12.92 14.31
N ARG A 44 14.90 12.64 14.70
CA ARG A 44 16.11 12.97 13.95
C ARG A 44 16.70 11.71 13.34
N LEU A 45 17.37 11.87 12.21
CA LEU A 45 17.92 10.73 11.45
C LEU A 45 19.45 10.75 11.43
N GLU A 46 20.05 11.14 12.56
CA GLU A 46 21.49 11.42 12.69
C GLU A 46 22.30 10.20 13.17
N GLU A 47 21.62 9.18 13.70
CA GLU A 47 22.27 7.96 14.20
C GLU A 47 22.97 7.17 13.10
N GLU A 48 24.05 6.49 13.48
CA GLU A 48 24.80 5.59 12.60
C GLU A 48 23.88 4.53 11.95
N ALA A 49 22.84 4.09 12.68
CA ALA A 49 21.84 3.17 12.16
C ALA A 49 21.13 3.68 10.91
N TRP A 50 20.82 4.98 10.84
CA TRP A 50 20.21 5.54 9.66
C TRP A 50 21.22 5.75 8.54
N ALA A 51 22.48 6.08 8.86
CA ALA A 51 23.53 6.31 7.86
C ALA A 51 23.92 5.04 7.08
N GLU A 52 23.74 3.86 7.66
CA GLU A 52 24.12 2.57 7.05
C GLU A 52 23.18 2.08 5.93
N VAL A 53 21.96 2.59 5.85
CA VAL A 53 20.93 2.10 4.92
C VAL A 53 20.56 3.15 3.87
N PRO A 54 20.25 2.73 2.63
CA PRO A 54 19.88 3.65 1.57
C PRO A 54 18.49 4.28 1.82
N TRP A 55 18.22 5.39 1.14
CA TRP A 55 16.87 5.95 1.07
C TRP A 55 16.00 5.17 0.09
N LEU A 56 14.74 4.94 0.46
CA LEU A 56 13.63 4.71 -0.46
C LEU A 56 13.08 6.08 -0.87
N ASP A 57 13.13 6.40 -2.15
CA ASP A 57 12.74 7.71 -2.65
C ASP A 57 11.90 7.62 -3.94
N SER A 58 11.45 6.43 -4.33
CA SER A 58 10.63 6.25 -5.53
C SER A 58 9.14 6.49 -5.24
N PHE A 59 8.75 7.74 -4.97
CA PHE A 59 7.35 8.13 -4.77
C PHE A 59 6.66 8.49 -6.09
N MET A 60 5.42 8.04 -6.24
CA MET A 60 4.54 8.33 -7.37
C MET A 60 3.35 9.16 -6.90
N ASP A 61 3.03 10.23 -7.63
CA ASP A 61 1.90 11.10 -7.30
C ASP A 61 0.54 10.45 -7.58
N LEU A 62 -0.32 10.44 -6.57
CA LEU A 62 -1.69 9.91 -6.57
C LEU A 62 -2.75 10.93 -6.97
N ALA A 63 -2.49 12.24 -6.86
CA ALA A 63 -3.46 13.27 -7.19
C ALA A 63 -3.61 13.43 -8.71
N GLY A 64 -2.49 13.44 -9.44
CA GLY A 64 -2.35 13.39 -10.90
C GLY A 64 -3.49 12.75 -11.68
N PRO A 65 -3.67 11.43 -11.51
CA PRO A 65 -4.59 10.65 -12.31
C PRO A 65 -6.09 10.92 -12.08
N ARG A 66 -6.49 11.45 -10.91
CA ARG A 66 -7.90 11.65 -10.53
C ARG A 66 -8.58 12.76 -11.34
N HIS A 67 -7.82 13.54 -12.10
CA HIS A 67 -8.30 14.69 -12.86
C HIS A 67 -8.20 14.44 -14.37
N SER A 68 -9.34 14.11 -14.96
CA SER A 68 -9.54 13.55 -16.31
C SER A 68 -9.12 14.40 -17.53
N SER A 69 -8.50 15.57 -17.36
CA SER A 69 -8.36 16.56 -18.44
C SER A 69 -7.11 16.45 -19.33
N LEU A 70 -6.14 15.56 -19.07
CA LEU A 70 -4.86 15.60 -19.78
C LEU A 70 -4.55 14.47 -20.76
N ARG A 71 -3.96 14.91 -21.89
CA ARG A 71 -3.55 14.12 -23.06
C ARG A 71 -2.05 13.71 -23.08
N THR A 72 -1.27 13.83 -21.99
CA THR A 72 0.06 13.16 -21.76
C THR A 72 0.70 13.52 -20.40
N SER A 73 1.59 12.62 -19.91
CA SER A 73 2.30 12.49 -18.60
C SER A 73 2.00 13.47 -17.44
N TRP A 74 0.92 13.22 -16.70
CA TRP A 74 0.60 13.93 -15.45
C TRP A 74 1.71 13.80 -14.38
N GLN A 75 2.50 12.72 -14.40
CA GLN A 75 3.62 12.51 -13.47
C GLN A 75 4.69 13.61 -13.54
N ASN A 76 5.04 14.04 -14.77
CA ASN A 76 6.09 15.05 -14.96
C ASN A 76 5.62 16.43 -14.46
N ALA A 77 4.34 16.74 -14.68
CA ALA A 77 3.74 17.95 -14.15
C ALA A 77 3.66 17.91 -12.62
N SER A 78 3.30 16.77 -12.04
CA SER A 78 3.25 16.62 -10.60
C SER A 78 4.62 16.77 -9.93
N ARG A 79 5.68 16.22 -10.53
CA ARG A 79 7.05 16.43 -10.05
C ARG A 79 7.45 17.91 -10.07
N ASP A 80 7.06 18.62 -11.12
CA ASP A 80 7.28 20.07 -11.21
C ASP A 80 6.52 20.83 -10.11
N TYR A 81 5.25 20.45 -9.87
CA TYR A 81 4.41 20.99 -8.80
C TYR A 81 5.00 20.73 -7.41
N ALA A 82 5.37 19.48 -7.11
CA ALA A 82 6.07 19.10 -5.89
C ALA A 82 7.34 19.94 -5.70
N ARG A 83 8.15 20.15 -6.75
CA ARG A 83 9.35 21.00 -6.68
C ARG A 83 9.03 22.45 -6.32
N ARG A 84 7.91 23.00 -6.77
CA ARG A 84 7.51 24.37 -6.43
C ARG A 84 7.07 24.49 -4.97
N LEU A 85 6.27 23.54 -4.48
CA LEU A 85 5.81 23.51 -3.08
C LEU A 85 6.92 23.19 -2.07
N THR A 86 7.82 22.28 -2.43
CA THR A 86 8.76 21.67 -1.46
C THR A 86 10.22 22.03 -1.72
N GLY A 87 10.54 22.54 -2.92
CA GLY A 87 11.92 22.69 -3.38
C GLY A 87 12.54 21.41 -3.93
N SER A 88 11.80 20.30 -4.01
CA SER A 88 12.27 19.00 -4.50
C SER A 88 11.24 18.33 -5.42
N GLU A 89 11.68 17.75 -6.54
CA GLU A 89 10.81 16.89 -7.38
C GLU A 89 10.45 15.57 -6.69
N ASN A 90 11.12 15.29 -5.58
CA ASN A 90 10.95 14.12 -4.75
C ASN A 90 11.04 14.55 -3.29
N PRO A 91 9.93 15.04 -2.71
CA PRO A 91 9.94 15.66 -1.39
C PRO A 91 10.04 14.66 -0.25
N THR A 92 9.72 13.39 -0.50
CA THR A 92 9.59 12.36 0.52
C THR A 92 10.62 11.27 0.30
N ARG A 93 11.29 10.87 1.37
CA ARG A 93 12.20 9.72 1.37
C ARG A 93 12.16 9.00 2.70
N VAL A 94 12.28 7.68 2.66
CA VAL A 94 12.09 6.79 3.81
C VAL A 94 13.32 5.89 4.00
N LYS A 95 13.64 5.58 5.25
CA LYS A 95 14.60 4.55 5.66
C LYS A 95 13.90 3.57 6.57
N LEU A 96 14.32 2.31 6.49
CA LEU A 96 13.81 1.29 7.40
C LEU A 96 14.95 0.50 8.05
N ARG A 97 14.76 0.16 9.32
CA ARG A 97 15.57 -0.79 10.10
C ARG A 97 14.62 -1.71 10.87
N TRP A 98 15.14 -2.82 11.40
CA TRP A 98 14.35 -3.70 12.25
C TRP A 98 15.21 -4.40 13.30
N ASP A 99 14.58 -4.88 14.37
CA ASP A 99 15.17 -5.82 15.32
C ASP A 99 14.15 -6.91 15.70
N GLU A 100 14.43 -7.68 16.76
CA GLU A 100 13.51 -8.76 17.19
C GLU A 100 12.12 -8.25 17.55
N ASN A 101 11.98 -7.01 18.02
CA ASN A 101 10.77 -6.50 18.62
C ASN A 101 10.10 -5.43 17.76
N PHE A 102 10.88 -4.69 16.97
CA PHE A 102 10.41 -3.48 16.32
C PHE A 102 10.78 -3.39 14.84
N LEU A 103 9.86 -2.81 14.06
CA LEU A 103 10.14 -2.19 12.78
C LEU A 103 10.35 -0.69 13.00
N TYR A 104 11.44 -0.14 12.50
CA TYR A 104 11.76 1.28 12.57
C TYR A 104 11.57 1.92 11.20
N VAL A 105 10.86 3.03 11.15
CA VAL A 105 10.65 3.85 9.96
C VAL A 105 11.16 5.25 10.25
N GLY A 106 12.10 5.73 9.45
CA GLY A 106 12.58 7.09 9.49
C GLY A 106 12.26 7.77 8.18
N ALA A 107 11.66 8.96 8.18
CA ALA A 107 11.34 9.67 6.95
C ALA A 107 11.78 11.14 7.00
N GLU A 108 12.12 11.66 5.83
CA GLU A 108 12.29 13.10 5.60
C GLU A 108 11.23 13.56 4.62
N LEU A 109 10.50 14.61 5.01
CA LEU A 109 9.48 15.26 4.23
C LEU A 109 9.89 16.71 4.02
N ARG A 110 10.24 17.04 2.78
CA ARG A 110 10.60 18.41 2.40
C ARG A 110 9.33 19.19 2.14
N SER A 111 9.23 20.37 2.72
CA SER A 111 8.19 21.34 2.44
C SER A 111 8.69 22.75 2.73
N LYS A 112 8.33 23.73 1.89
CA LYS A 112 8.58 25.15 2.20
C LYS A 112 7.62 25.67 3.27
N HIS A 113 6.47 25.02 3.42
CA HIS A 113 5.39 25.41 4.32
C HIS A 113 4.80 24.14 4.95
N VAL A 114 5.12 23.90 6.22
CA VAL A 114 4.56 22.77 6.97
C VAL A 114 3.29 23.24 7.68
N ALA A 115 2.15 22.65 7.33
CA ALA A 115 0.89 22.86 8.04
C ALA A 115 0.66 21.70 9.01
N ALA A 116 0.50 22.01 10.30
CA ALA A 116 0.12 21.03 11.30
C ALA A 116 -0.64 21.70 12.46
N SER A 117 -1.92 21.37 12.61
CA SER A 117 -2.86 21.93 13.58
C SER A 117 -3.46 20.87 14.49
N VAL A 118 -3.56 19.63 14.03
CA VAL A 118 -4.08 18.47 14.75
C VAL A 118 -3.05 18.00 15.77
N GLU A 119 -3.54 17.59 16.94
CA GLU A 119 -2.80 17.05 18.08
C GLU A 119 -3.50 15.83 18.65
N GLY A 120 -2.75 14.97 19.33
CA GLY A 120 -3.29 13.80 20.03
C GLY A 120 -3.15 12.50 19.25
N HIS A 121 -3.86 11.48 19.72
CA HIS A 121 -3.80 10.13 19.16
C HIS A 121 -5.21 9.56 19.12
N CYS A 122 -5.62 9.02 17.96
CA CYS A 122 -6.90 8.36 17.73
C CYS A 122 -8.09 9.09 18.39
N ASP A 123 -8.76 8.48 19.38
CA ASP A 123 -9.96 9.03 20.02
C ASP A 123 -9.74 10.37 20.77
N ASN A 124 -8.48 10.79 20.97
CA ASN A 124 -8.10 12.06 21.59
C ASN A 124 -7.61 13.12 20.60
N LEU A 125 -7.79 12.90 19.29
CA LEU A 125 -7.42 13.87 18.26
C LEU A 125 -8.24 15.16 18.38
N HIS A 126 -7.58 16.30 18.34
CA HIS A 126 -8.19 17.63 18.43
C HIS A 126 -7.39 18.67 17.64
N SER A 127 -8.03 19.80 17.31
CA SER A 127 -7.38 20.92 16.65
C SER A 127 -8.05 22.23 17.06
N ASP A 128 -7.23 23.25 17.37
CA ASP A 128 -7.70 24.61 17.64
C ASP A 128 -8.26 25.31 16.38
N VAL A 129 -7.93 24.79 15.19
CA VAL A 129 -8.42 25.29 13.90
C VAL A 129 -9.77 24.69 13.55
N TRP A 130 -9.99 23.41 13.86
CA TRP A 130 -11.15 22.63 13.43
C TRP A 130 -12.12 22.27 14.58
N GLN A 131 -12.45 23.24 15.42
CA GLN A 131 -13.16 23.03 16.70
C GLN A 131 -14.56 22.38 16.62
N THR A 132 -15.18 22.31 15.44
CA THR A 132 -16.55 21.78 15.24
C THR A 132 -16.60 20.52 14.38
N THR A 133 -15.45 20.00 13.95
CA THR A 133 -15.35 18.84 13.05
C THR A 133 -14.36 17.85 13.66
N PRO A 134 -14.69 16.55 13.77
CA PRO A 134 -13.69 15.54 14.08
C PRO A 134 -12.51 15.64 13.11
N VAL A 135 -11.29 15.51 13.62
CA VAL A 135 -10.06 15.69 12.84
C VAL A 135 -9.24 14.42 12.78
N LEU A 136 -8.50 14.26 11.68
CA LEU A 136 -7.53 13.20 11.45
C LEU A 136 -6.20 13.84 10.98
N PRO A 137 -5.07 13.12 11.08
CA PRO A 137 -3.77 13.66 10.65
C PRO A 137 -3.76 14.21 9.22
N TYR A 138 -4.47 13.58 8.26
CA TYR A 138 -4.60 14.08 6.88
C TYR A 138 -5.25 15.47 6.74
N PHE A 139 -5.81 16.08 7.78
CA PHE A 139 -6.25 17.47 7.72
C PHE A 139 -5.06 18.45 7.65
N ASP A 140 -3.86 17.97 7.93
CA ASP A 140 -2.59 18.67 7.92
C ASP A 140 -1.63 18.06 6.87
N ASP A 141 -0.41 18.57 6.75
CA ASP A 141 0.64 17.83 6.05
C ASP A 141 1.00 16.57 6.87
N ASP A 142 0.88 15.41 6.24
CA ASP A 142 1.01 14.13 6.93
C ASP A 142 1.91 13.12 6.17
N PHE A 143 2.18 12.04 6.89
CA PHE A 143 2.92 10.88 6.44
C PHE A 143 2.17 9.63 6.85
N GLU A 144 2.03 8.70 5.91
CA GLU A 144 1.24 7.50 6.10
C GLU A 144 2.09 6.24 5.85
N VAL A 145 1.81 5.19 6.61
CA VAL A 145 2.47 3.89 6.55
C VAL A 145 1.40 2.82 6.42
N PHE A 146 1.47 2.04 5.34
CA PHE A 146 0.61 0.89 5.13
C PHE A 146 1.45 -0.39 5.13
N ILE A 147 1.06 -1.41 5.89
CA ILE A 147 1.82 -2.66 6.01
C ILE A 147 0.88 -3.87 6.03
N ASP A 148 1.10 -4.84 5.12
CA ASP A 148 0.49 -6.17 5.14
C ASP A 148 1.58 -7.25 5.31
N PRO A 149 1.80 -7.74 6.54
CA PRO A 149 2.80 -8.78 6.79
C PRO A 149 2.48 -10.14 6.15
N SER A 150 1.19 -10.48 6.01
CA SER A 150 0.74 -11.72 5.36
C SER A 150 0.74 -11.66 3.85
N GLN A 151 0.69 -10.46 3.28
CA GLN A 151 0.55 -10.23 1.85
C GLN A 151 -0.73 -10.90 1.31
N SER A 152 -1.83 -10.73 2.06
CA SER A 152 -3.12 -11.36 1.82
C SER A 152 -4.19 -10.38 1.33
N ASN A 153 -3.87 -9.08 1.34
CA ASN A 153 -4.78 -7.93 1.24
C ASN A 153 -5.66 -7.70 2.46
N TYR A 154 -5.56 -8.53 3.50
CA TYR A 154 -6.40 -8.49 4.69
C TYR A 154 -5.58 -8.15 5.91
N PHE A 155 -6.21 -7.49 6.88
CA PHE A 155 -5.59 -7.06 8.13
C PHE A 155 -4.28 -6.30 7.90
N TYR A 156 -4.29 -5.44 6.88
CA TYR A 156 -3.20 -4.52 6.67
C TYR A 156 -3.38 -3.34 7.62
N VAL A 157 -2.26 -2.89 8.17
CA VAL A 157 -2.20 -1.74 9.06
C VAL A 157 -2.12 -0.48 8.23
N GLU A 158 -2.83 0.55 8.64
CA GLU A 158 -2.58 1.94 8.28
C GLU A 158 -2.17 2.69 9.54
N PHE A 159 -1.17 3.55 9.38
CA PHE A 159 -0.75 4.50 10.39
C PHE A 159 -0.48 5.85 9.72
N GLU A 160 -1.08 6.91 10.22
CA GLU A 160 -0.90 8.29 9.76
C GLU A 160 -0.29 9.13 10.87
N MET A 161 0.55 10.09 10.50
CA MET A 161 1.03 11.11 11.43
C MET A 161 1.35 12.46 10.77
N ASN A 162 1.13 13.54 11.50
CA ASN A 162 1.49 14.90 11.05
C ASN A 162 2.80 15.41 11.70
N ALA A 163 3.23 16.61 11.31
CA ALA A 163 4.45 17.22 11.84
C ALA A 163 4.39 17.58 13.35
N ARG A 164 3.19 17.64 13.96
CA ARG A 164 2.99 17.81 15.42
C ARG A 164 2.95 16.48 16.18
N ASN A 165 3.27 15.37 15.51
CA ASN A 165 3.21 14.03 16.08
C ASN A 165 1.78 13.64 16.53
N ALA A 166 0.76 14.23 15.90
CA ALA A 166 -0.58 13.67 16.00
C ALA A 166 -0.63 12.38 15.18
N THR A 167 -1.29 11.36 15.70
CA THR A 167 -1.22 10.02 15.12
C THR A 167 -2.58 9.35 15.03
N TYR A 168 -2.77 8.56 13.98
CA TYR A 168 -3.94 7.73 13.76
C TYR A 168 -3.46 6.34 13.32
N ASP A 169 -4.10 5.29 13.82
CA ASP A 169 -3.83 3.93 13.41
C ASP A 169 -5.12 3.13 13.23
N THR A 170 -5.17 2.31 12.18
CA THR A 170 -6.29 1.40 11.96
C THR A 170 -5.85 0.07 11.35
N LEU A 171 -6.63 -0.98 11.61
CA LEU A 171 -6.44 -2.31 11.06
C LEU A 171 -7.56 -2.61 10.07
N TRP A 172 -7.21 -2.66 8.79
CA TRP A 172 -8.16 -2.88 7.71
C TRP A 172 -8.47 -4.36 7.54
N TYR A 173 -9.64 -4.80 8.00
CA TYR A 173 -10.09 -6.19 7.91
C TYR A 173 -10.37 -6.66 6.47
N LEU A 174 -10.74 -5.75 5.57
CA LEU A 174 -10.91 -5.97 4.14
C LEU A 174 -10.36 -4.78 3.35
N PRO A 175 -9.87 -4.99 2.12
CA PRO A 175 -9.76 -3.90 1.16
C PRO A 175 -11.13 -3.25 0.98
N GLN A 176 -11.20 -1.91 0.95
CA GLN A 176 -12.46 -1.21 0.70
C GLN A 176 -13.10 -1.68 -0.62
N ALA A 177 -14.43 -1.71 -0.66
CA ALA A 177 -15.20 -2.37 -1.71
C ALA A 177 -15.03 -1.73 -3.10
N GLY A 178 -14.53 -2.51 -4.07
CA GLY A 178 -14.78 -2.37 -5.52
C GLY A 178 -14.15 -1.18 -6.27
N LEU A 179 -13.42 -1.48 -7.35
CA LEU A 179 -12.98 -0.58 -8.45
C LEU A 179 -12.56 0.88 -8.11
N GLY A 180 -11.99 1.12 -6.92
CA GLY A 180 -11.53 2.44 -6.50
C GLY A 180 -12.38 2.99 -5.36
N SER A 181 -11.70 3.31 -4.26
CA SER A 181 -12.30 3.81 -3.02
C SER A 181 -13.22 5.00 -3.24
N VAL A 182 -14.39 4.92 -2.61
CA VAL A 182 -14.99 6.06 -1.94
C VAL A 182 -15.26 5.59 -0.52
N ALA A 183 -14.58 6.17 0.45
CA ALA A 183 -14.91 5.95 1.85
C ALA A 183 -16.42 6.19 2.04
N PRO A 184 -17.18 5.35 2.75
CA PRO A 184 -18.11 5.95 3.68
C PRO A 184 -17.22 6.63 4.72
N GLU A 185 -17.24 7.97 4.76
CA GLU A 185 -16.74 8.73 5.89
C GLU A 185 -17.05 7.95 7.17
N CYS A 186 -16.00 7.44 7.84
CA CYS A 186 -16.15 6.77 9.12
C CYS A 186 -16.77 7.78 10.08
N SER A 187 -18.09 7.73 10.25
CA SER A 187 -18.76 8.50 11.28
C SER A 187 -18.46 7.93 12.68
N LEU A 188 -17.82 6.75 12.78
CA LEU A 188 -17.77 5.95 14.01
C LEU A 188 -16.55 5.01 14.15
N CYS A 189 -15.43 5.21 13.45
CA CYS A 189 -14.26 4.31 13.58
C CYS A 189 -13.36 4.62 14.80
N CYS A 190 -13.79 5.59 15.63
CA CYS A 190 -13.15 6.03 16.87
C CYS A 190 -13.94 5.56 18.10
N ASN A 191 -14.12 4.25 18.27
CA ASN A 191 -14.63 3.71 19.52
C ASN A 191 -13.89 2.44 19.93
N THR A 192 -12.57 2.55 20.06
CA THR A 192 -11.73 1.51 20.66
C THR A 192 -11.15 2.01 21.98
N THR A 193 -12.03 2.48 22.87
CA THR A 193 -11.70 2.46 24.29
C THR A 193 -11.73 1.03 24.82
N TRP A 194 -10.59 0.65 25.37
CA TRP A 194 -10.41 -0.37 26.38
C TRP A 194 -11.64 -0.47 27.32
N ASN A 195 -12.28 -1.65 27.31
CA ASN A 195 -13.39 -2.07 28.18
C ASN A 195 -14.71 -1.26 28.15
N ALA A 196 -15.53 -1.41 27.09
CA ALA A 196 -16.99 -1.31 27.22
C ALA A 196 -17.79 -1.99 26.09
N GLY A 197 -17.57 -3.29 25.83
CA GLY A 197 -18.63 -4.19 25.34
C GLY A 197 -19.50 -3.78 24.13
N LYS A 198 -19.03 -2.97 23.17
CA LYS A 198 -19.76 -2.63 21.94
C LYS A 198 -18.83 -2.34 20.76
N GLY A 199 -18.83 -3.26 19.78
CA GLY A 199 -18.67 -3.01 18.34
C GLY A 199 -17.29 -2.60 17.80
N LEU A 200 -16.65 -3.51 17.05
CA LEU A 200 -15.50 -3.22 16.17
C LEU A 200 -16.01 -2.67 14.81
N CYS A 201 -16.91 -1.68 14.86
CA CYS A 201 -18.08 -1.50 13.99
C CYS A 201 -19.24 -2.41 14.46
N ASP A 202 -20.27 -1.80 15.04
CA ASP A 202 -21.42 -2.48 15.64
C ASP A 202 -22.29 -3.17 14.57
N HIS A 203 -22.04 -4.47 14.35
CA HIS A 203 -23.09 -5.39 13.95
C HIS A 203 -23.04 -6.64 14.84
N GLY A 204 -23.83 -6.56 15.90
CA GLY A 204 -24.49 -7.67 16.60
C GLY A 204 -23.95 -9.08 16.39
N ALA A 205 -23.30 -9.56 17.45
CA ALA A 205 -23.02 -10.97 17.74
C ALA A 205 -21.88 -11.61 16.94
N GLU A 206 -20.65 -11.20 17.23
CA GLU A 206 -19.57 -12.15 17.47
C GLU A 206 -18.52 -11.50 18.39
N LYS A 207 -18.45 -12.02 19.61
CA LYS A 207 -17.42 -11.69 20.61
C LYS A 207 -16.19 -12.51 20.24
N GLU A 208 -15.08 -11.86 19.89
CA GLU A 208 -13.69 -12.24 20.22
C GLU A 208 -12.66 -11.43 19.41
N GLY A 209 -11.86 -10.62 20.09
CA GLY A 209 -10.82 -9.73 19.55
C GLY A 209 -10.81 -8.38 20.30
N GLY A 210 -9.72 -8.06 20.99
CA GLY A 210 -9.61 -6.85 21.83
C GLY A 210 -9.57 -5.52 21.07
N SER A 211 -9.56 -4.41 21.81
CA SER A 211 -9.28 -3.06 21.31
C SER A 211 -7.93 -3.04 20.60
N TRP A 212 -7.92 -2.85 19.28
CA TRP A 212 -6.68 -2.67 18.53
C TRP A 212 -6.36 -1.18 18.49
N THR A 213 -5.25 -0.82 19.11
CA THR A 213 -4.55 0.45 18.95
C THR A 213 -3.08 0.14 19.23
N MET A 214 -2.18 0.78 18.49
CA MET A 214 -0.75 0.77 18.75
C MET A 214 -0.37 1.62 19.99
N GLU A 215 -1.38 2.08 20.75
CA GLU A 215 -1.36 3.02 21.87
C GLU A 215 0.02 3.25 22.48
N MET A 216 0.46 4.51 22.40
CA MET A 216 1.76 4.92 22.91
C MET A 216 1.91 4.69 24.42
N PHE A 217 0.81 4.68 25.19
CA PHE A 217 0.81 4.53 26.64
C PHE A 217 -0.55 4.04 27.18
N SER A 218 -0.73 2.73 27.36
CA SER A 218 -1.71 2.26 28.34
C SER A 218 -1.16 2.47 29.76
N GLU A 219 -2.03 2.75 30.74
CA GLU A 219 -1.67 2.83 32.17
C GLU A 219 -1.20 1.44 32.67
N GLY A 220 0.08 1.12 32.47
CA GLY A 220 0.66 -0.19 32.80
C GLY A 220 1.84 -0.58 31.93
N ALA A 221 1.89 -0.08 30.68
CA ALA A 221 3.02 -0.27 29.77
C ALA A 221 4.31 0.27 30.39
N ARG A 222 5.38 -0.52 30.37
CA ARG A 222 6.71 0.01 30.70
C ARG A 222 7.11 1.00 29.61
N PRO A 223 7.71 2.16 29.96
CA PRO A 223 8.29 3.05 28.96
C PRO A 223 9.22 2.25 28.02
N GLY A 224 8.88 2.19 26.74
CA GLY A 224 9.70 1.53 25.73
C GLY A 224 9.19 0.20 25.17
N ASP A 225 8.06 -0.36 25.63
CA ASP A 225 7.52 -1.61 25.06
C ASP A 225 6.53 -1.37 23.89
N GLY A 226 5.75 -0.27 23.93
CA GLY A 226 4.76 0.08 22.91
C GLY A 226 5.30 0.86 21.71
N MET A 227 4.39 1.39 20.89
CA MET A 227 4.75 2.26 19.77
C MET A 227 5.37 3.56 20.27
N LEU A 228 6.37 4.07 19.55
CA LEU A 228 6.86 5.43 19.71
C LEU A 228 6.92 6.12 18.36
N SER A 229 6.59 7.41 18.34
CA SER A 229 6.83 8.29 17.21
C SER A 229 7.33 9.64 17.70
N ALA A 230 8.15 10.29 16.88
CA ALA A 230 8.64 11.63 17.13
C ALA A 230 8.89 12.35 15.82
N THR A 231 8.84 13.68 15.86
CA THR A 231 9.13 14.56 14.73
C THR A 231 10.19 15.58 15.09
N ALA A 232 10.98 16.01 14.11
CA ALA A 232 11.92 17.11 14.26
C ALA A 232 11.84 18.06 13.06
N ASN A 233 11.94 19.35 13.32
CA ASN A 233 12.01 20.34 12.26
C ASN A 233 13.38 20.32 11.58
N THR A 234 13.40 20.50 10.27
CA THR A 234 14.63 20.69 9.48
C THR A 234 14.62 22.05 8.80
N THR A 235 15.74 22.41 8.16
CA THR A 235 15.82 23.65 7.37
C THR A 235 14.97 23.63 6.10
N SER A 236 14.42 22.49 5.71
CA SER A 236 13.70 22.32 4.44
C SER A 236 12.40 21.53 4.58
N GLY A 237 11.86 21.41 5.79
CA GLY A 237 10.67 20.61 6.10
C GLY A 237 10.79 19.99 7.47
N TRP A 238 10.52 18.69 7.57
CA TRP A 238 10.55 17.95 8.83
C TRP A 238 11.03 16.50 8.62
N THR A 239 11.49 15.89 9.69
CA THR A 239 11.81 14.47 9.77
C THR A 239 10.95 13.82 10.83
N LEU A 240 10.78 12.52 10.71
CA LEU A 240 10.09 11.69 11.68
C LEU A 240 10.82 10.39 11.89
N GLU A 241 10.58 9.81 13.06
CA GLU A 241 10.93 8.46 13.40
C GLU A 241 9.72 7.77 14.01
N ILE A 242 9.51 6.52 13.61
CA ILE A 242 8.47 5.66 14.12
C ILE A 242 9.10 4.33 14.49
N ARG A 243 8.71 3.79 15.64
CA ARG A 243 9.03 2.46 16.10
C ARG A 243 7.74 1.68 16.32
N PHE A 244 7.47 0.74 15.43
CA PHE A 244 6.31 -0.15 15.51
C PHE A 244 6.65 -1.46 16.21
N PRO A 245 5.96 -1.81 17.32
CA PRO A 245 5.95 -3.18 17.83
C PRO A 245 5.54 -4.17 16.74
N ILE A 246 6.34 -5.22 16.53
CA ILE A 246 6.00 -6.29 15.59
C ILE A 246 4.93 -7.20 16.21
N LEU A 247 5.13 -7.62 17.46
CA LEU A 247 4.18 -8.41 18.24
C LEU A 247 3.42 -7.50 19.19
N SER A 248 2.18 -7.90 19.51
CA SER A 248 1.42 -7.28 20.60
C SER A 248 1.78 -7.82 21.96
N SER A 249 1.28 -7.14 22.98
CA SER A 249 1.29 -7.59 24.37
C SER A 249 -0.08 -7.35 25.02
N SER A 250 -0.17 -7.53 26.34
CA SER A 250 -1.35 -7.10 27.10
C SER A 250 -1.55 -5.59 27.10
N GLU A 251 -0.51 -4.82 26.79
CA GLU A 251 -0.47 -3.37 26.97
C GLU A 251 -0.55 -2.58 25.65
N HIS A 252 -0.27 -3.21 24.50
CA HIS A 252 -0.25 -2.54 23.19
C HIS A 252 -0.51 -3.51 22.03
N GLY A 253 -0.95 -2.94 20.90
CA GLY A 253 -1.01 -3.63 19.62
C GLY A 253 0.35 -3.93 18.98
N GLY A 254 0.35 -4.67 17.87
CA GLY A 254 1.55 -4.91 17.06
C GLY A 254 1.20 -5.11 15.59
N LEU A 255 2.19 -4.97 14.69
CA LEU A 255 2.00 -5.14 13.25
C LEU A 255 1.47 -6.52 12.84
N LEU A 256 1.72 -7.55 13.64
CA LEU A 256 1.23 -8.91 13.41
C LEU A 256 -0.11 -9.22 14.06
N ASN A 257 -0.77 -8.23 14.68
CA ASN A 257 -2.07 -8.42 15.31
C ASN A 257 -3.15 -8.83 14.33
N ARG A 258 -4.00 -9.77 14.78
CA ARG A 258 -5.14 -10.30 14.05
C ARG A 258 -6.27 -10.60 15.03
N PRO A 259 -7.55 -10.42 14.63
CA PRO A 259 -8.66 -10.93 15.42
C PRO A 259 -8.57 -12.45 15.56
N ALA A 260 -8.70 -12.97 16.79
CA ALA A 260 -8.61 -14.41 17.08
C ALA A 260 -9.69 -15.25 16.36
N SER A 261 -10.84 -14.63 16.07
CA SER A 261 -12.00 -15.23 15.38
C SER A 261 -11.83 -15.37 13.87
N GLN A 262 -10.87 -14.67 13.26
CA GLN A 262 -10.65 -14.68 11.81
C GLN A 262 -9.31 -15.34 11.49
N HIS A 263 -9.34 -16.67 11.39
CA HIS A 263 -8.25 -17.41 10.77
C HIS A 263 -8.14 -16.99 9.30
N LEU A 264 -7.15 -16.17 8.95
CA LEU A 264 -6.56 -16.29 7.62
C LEU A 264 -6.08 -17.74 7.49
N PRO A 265 -6.34 -18.43 6.36
CA PRO A 265 -6.18 -19.89 6.31
C PRO A 265 -4.78 -20.41 6.70
N ASP A 266 -3.71 -19.60 6.63
CA ASP A 266 -2.38 -20.18 6.41
C ASP A 266 -1.20 -19.69 7.27
N ALA A 267 -1.33 -18.76 8.24
CA ALA A 267 -0.16 -18.41 9.07
C ALA A 267 -0.47 -17.86 10.49
N PRO A 268 0.00 -18.50 11.58
CA PRO A 268 0.06 -17.87 12.91
C PRO A 268 1.02 -16.67 12.88
N ALA A 269 0.79 -15.68 13.73
CA ALA A 269 1.58 -14.44 13.80
C ALA A 269 3.10 -14.70 13.82
N ASP A 270 3.55 -15.69 14.60
CA ASP A 270 4.96 -16.08 14.68
C ASP A 270 5.59 -16.46 13.33
N MET A 271 4.84 -17.05 12.40
CA MET A 271 5.38 -17.42 11.07
C MET A 271 5.64 -16.22 10.18
N LEU A 272 4.98 -15.08 10.45
CA LEU A 272 5.15 -13.83 9.72
C LEU A 272 6.23 -12.94 10.31
N HIS A 273 6.81 -13.35 11.43
CA HIS A 273 7.84 -12.59 12.11
C HIS A 273 9.20 -12.70 11.37
N PRO A 274 9.91 -11.59 11.07
CA PRO A 274 11.14 -11.65 10.31
C PRO A 274 12.26 -12.42 11.01
N ALA A 275 12.33 -12.34 12.34
CA ALA A 275 13.25 -13.16 13.14
C ALA A 275 12.93 -14.67 13.13
N ARG A 276 11.72 -15.06 12.71
CA ARG A 276 11.32 -16.45 12.49
C ARG A 276 11.45 -16.86 11.04
N GLY A 277 12.17 -16.08 10.24
CA GLY A 277 12.49 -16.41 8.87
C GLY A 277 11.66 -15.68 7.83
N GLN A 278 10.55 -15.01 8.17
CA GLN A 278 9.73 -14.32 7.17
C GLN A 278 10.59 -13.27 6.42
N ARG A 279 10.76 -13.45 5.10
CA ARG A 279 11.66 -12.60 4.31
C ARG A 279 10.99 -11.36 3.77
N PHE A 280 9.69 -11.42 3.48
CA PHE A 280 8.98 -10.36 2.79
C PHE A 280 7.73 -9.93 3.54
N TRP A 281 7.52 -8.63 3.67
CA TRP A 281 6.21 -8.03 3.94
C TRP A 281 5.82 -7.11 2.79
N TRP A 282 4.54 -6.78 2.68
CA TRP A 282 4.07 -5.72 1.81
C TRP A 282 3.96 -4.41 2.57
N ALA A 283 4.40 -3.32 1.94
CA ALA A 283 4.21 -1.99 2.48
C ALA A 283 4.16 -0.91 1.40
N THR A 284 3.50 0.19 1.71
CA THR A 284 3.66 1.46 0.99
C THR A 284 3.72 2.61 1.99
N PHE A 285 4.42 3.67 1.61
CA PHE A 285 4.53 4.91 2.37
C PHE A 285 3.88 6.00 1.56
N ALA A 286 3.08 6.85 2.18
CA ALA A 286 2.48 7.99 1.50
C ALA A 286 2.82 9.30 2.23
N ASN A 287 2.71 10.38 1.47
CA ASN A 287 2.72 11.73 1.98
C ASN A 287 1.58 12.46 1.29
N ALA A 288 0.75 13.13 2.07
CA ALA A 288 -0.13 14.16 1.55
C ALA A 288 0.30 15.53 2.07
N LEU A 289 0.28 16.52 1.17
CA LEU A 289 0.50 17.92 1.48
C LEU A 289 -0.85 18.62 1.34
N HIS A 290 -1.35 19.10 2.47
CA HIS A 290 -2.64 19.76 2.61
C HIS A 290 -2.39 21.24 2.85
N ALA A 291 -1.68 21.88 1.92
CA ALA A 291 -1.28 23.27 2.08
C ALA A 291 -2.46 24.22 2.30
N SER A 292 -3.72 23.80 2.03
CA SER A 292 -4.93 24.18 2.80
C SER A 292 -6.20 23.53 2.19
N TRP A 293 -7.02 22.86 3.01
CA TRP A 293 -8.40 22.50 2.66
C TRP A 293 -9.33 23.70 2.93
N TRP A 294 -9.77 24.41 1.89
CA TRP A 294 -10.43 25.73 2.00
C TRP A 294 -11.93 25.74 2.29
N SER A 295 -12.55 24.63 2.72
CA SER A 295 -14.03 24.59 2.76
C SER A 295 -14.70 25.22 4.00
N LYS A 296 -13.99 25.72 5.03
CA LYS A 296 -14.63 26.32 6.23
C LYS A 296 -13.87 27.44 7.00
N LEU A 297 -13.25 28.41 6.33
CA LEU A 297 -12.76 29.61 7.05
C LEU A 297 -13.85 30.67 7.20
N THR A 298 -14.12 31.12 8.43
CA THR A 298 -14.90 32.34 8.66
C THR A 298 -13.99 33.55 8.70
N ALA A 299 -14.54 34.75 8.52
CA ALA A 299 -13.79 36.01 8.40
C ALA A 299 -12.98 36.42 9.67
N ALA A 300 -13.02 35.64 10.75
CA ALA A 300 -12.32 35.91 12.01
C ALA A 300 -10.99 35.12 12.18
N ASP A 301 -10.74 34.11 11.34
CA ASP A 301 -9.64 33.13 11.53
C ASP A 301 -8.31 33.55 10.85
N ALA A 302 -8.28 34.75 10.29
CA ALA A 302 -7.18 35.29 9.50
C ALA A 302 -6.12 35.98 10.38
N LYS A 303 -5.06 35.26 10.79
CA LYS A 303 -3.84 35.94 11.24
C LYS A 303 -2.68 35.95 10.25
N HIS A 304 -2.53 35.00 9.32
CA HIS A 304 -1.69 35.14 8.11
C HIS A 304 -2.12 34.27 6.88
N PRO A 305 -3.40 34.19 6.49
CA PRO A 305 -3.85 33.35 5.37
C PRO A 305 -3.51 33.92 3.98
N GLU A 306 -3.17 35.21 3.86
CA GLU A 306 -2.98 35.82 2.55
C GLU A 306 -1.71 35.38 1.82
N PHE A 307 -0.66 34.97 2.54
CA PHE A 307 0.58 34.52 1.92
C PHE A 307 0.48 33.09 1.36
N ILE A 308 -0.11 32.16 2.11
CA ILE A 308 -0.35 30.78 1.63
C ILE A 308 -1.40 30.80 0.52
N LYS A 309 -2.45 31.63 0.67
CA LYS A 309 -3.40 31.89 -0.40
C LYS A 309 -2.73 32.46 -1.65
N TRP A 310 -1.88 33.48 -1.51
CA TRP A 310 -1.14 34.05 -2.64
C TRP A 310 -0.21 33.02 -3.29
N LEU A 311 0.52 32.22 -2.51
CA LEU A 311 1.40 31.19 -3.03
C LEU A 311 0.61 30.13 -3.79
N CYS A 312 -0.51 29.68 -3.23
CA CYS A 312 -1.42 28.77 -3.90
C CYS A 312 -1.98 29.41 -5.17
N ASP A 313 -2.57 30.59 -5.10
CA ASP A 313 -3.12 31.32 -6.25
C ASP A 313 -2.07 31.53 -7.36
N GLU A 314 -0.80 31.83 -7.03
CA GLU A 314 0.28 31.97 -8.00
C GLU A 314 0.71 30.62 -8.60
N VAL A 315 0.91 29.58 -7.78
CA VAL A 315 1.24 28.23 -8.26
C VAL A 315 0.11 27.69 -9.17
N ILE A 316 -1.14 27.86 -8.74
CA ILE A 316 -2.36 27.48 -9.45
C ILE A 316 -2.48 28.23 -10.78
N ARG A 317 -2.33 29.57 -10.77
CA ARG A 317 -2.46 30.40 -11.98
C ARG A 317 -1.38 30.06 -13.02
N ASP A 318 -0.14 29.87 -12.60
CA ASP A 318 0.94 29.47 -13.50
C ASP A 318 0.69 28.08 -14.11
N ASP A 319 0.14 27.14 -13.33
CA ASP A 319 -0.15 25.79 -13.79
C ASP A 319 -1.38 25.70 -14.69
N GLU A 320 -2.42 26.50 -14.44
CA GLU A 320 -3.54 26.71 -15.37
C GLU A 320 -3.04 27.22 -16.72
N LEU A 321 -2.16 28.22 -16.72
CA LEU A 321 -1.59 28.80 -17.94
C LEU A 321 -0.69 27.82 -18.71
N ARG A 322 0.10 27.02 -17.99
CA ARG A 322 1.14 26.16 -18.59
C ARG A 322 0.62 24.81 -19.03
N TYR A 323 -0.39 24.28 -18.35
CA TYR A 323 -0.83 22.89 -18.52
C TYR A 323 -2.34 22.70 -18.49
N GLY A 324 -3.15 23.73 -18.21
CA GLY A 324 -4.61 23.62 -18.15
C GLY A 324 -5.15 22.96 -16.87
N PHE A 325 -4.39 23.04 -15.77
CA PHE A 325 -4.57 22.28 -14.52
C PHE A 325 -5.69 22.73 -13.56
N SER A 326 -6.63 23.59 -13.97
CA SER A 326 -7.71 24.12 -13.09
C SER A 326 -8.48 23.07 -12.26
N GLN A 327 -8.41 21.79 -12.63
CA GLN A 327 -9.13 20.67 -12.03
C GLN A 327 -8.39 19.99 -10.88
N PHE A 328 -7.06 20.08 -10.80
CA PHE A 328 -6.23 19.39 -9.78
C PHE A 328 -6.43 19.90 -8.35
N LEU A 329 -7.16 20.99 -8.25
CA LEU A 329 -7.16 21.85 -7.10
C LEU A 329 -8.56 21.94 -6.52
N VAL A 330 -9.57 21.32 -7.11
CA VAL A 330 -10.93 21.41 -6.58
C VAL A 330 -11.21 20.16 -5.77
N ASP A 331 -11.76 20.32 -4.56
CA ASP A 331 -12.21 19.17 -3.76
C ASP A 331 -13.14 18.24 -4.56
N ALA A 332 -13.38 17.02 -4.07
CA ALA A 332 -14.24 16.04 -4.77
C ALA A 332 -15.66 16.57 -5.09
N ASN A 333 -16.06 17.70 -4.48
CA ASN A 333 -17.35 18.37 -4.68
C ASN A 333 -17.25 19.63 -5.56
N ASN A 334 -16.09 19.90 -6.16
CA ASN A 334 -15.83 21.05 -7.02
C ASN A 334 -16.02 22.42 -6.31
N ALA A 335 -15.81 22.51 -4.99
CA ALA A 335 -16.22 23.67 -4.19
C ALA A 335 -15.16 24.78 -3.98
N ALA A 336 -13.84 24.52 -4.08
CA ALA A 336 -12.79 25.56 -3.99
C ALA A 336 -11.41 25.08 -4.46
N PRO A 337 -10.52 25.97 -4.97
CA PRO A 337 -9.11 25.67 -5.23
C PRO A 337 -8.32 25.38 -3.92
N THR A 338 -7.61 24.26 -3.86
CA THR A 338 -6.79 23.72 -2.77
C THR A 338 -5.46 23.26 -3.36
N CYS A 339 -4.35 23.64 -2.74
CA CYS A 339 -3.04 23.06 -3.07
C CYS A 339 -2.92 21.69 -2.41
N TYR A 340 -3.23 20.63 -3.17
CA TYR A 340 -3.12 19.25 -2.72
C TYR A 340 -2.03 18.54 -3.52
N TYR A 341 -1.18 17.82 -2.82
CA TYR A 341 -0.21 16.87 -3.41
C TYR A 341 -0.32 15.60 -2.59
N GLU A 342 -0.40 14.46 -3.23
CA GLU A 342 -0.41 13.18 -2.54
C GLU A 342 0.48 12.23 -3.32
N ALA A 343 1.43 11.58 -2.67
CA ALA A 343 2.31 10.63 -3.34
C ALA A 343 2.57 9.41 -2.48
N ALA A 344 2.70 8.25 -3.12
CA ALA A 344 2.97 7.00 -2.44
C ALA A 344 4.15 6.23 -3.07
N SER A 345 4.86 5.44 -2.27
CA SER A 345 6.01 4.62 -2.69
C SER A 345 5.58 3.31 -3.38
N GLN A 346 4.50 3.33 -4.14
CA GLN A 346 3.95 2.18 -4.85
C GLN A 346 3.73 2.49 -6.32
N ASN A 347 3.68 1.44 -7.14
CA ASN A 347 3.21 1.60 -8.52
C ASN A 347 1.73 1.97 -8.52
N LEU A 348 1.37 2.91 -9.38
CA LEU A 348 -0.03 3.27 -9.53
C LEU A 348 -0.69 2.24 -10.42
N GLY A 349 -1.24 1.21 -9.77
CA GLY A 349 -2.24 0.31 -10.35
C GLY A 349 -3.53 1.05 -10.71
N GLY A 350 -4.51 0.34 -11.26
CA GLY A 350 -5.82 0.11 -10.70
C GLY A 350 -6.69 1.36 -10.69
N HIS A 351 -6.73 2.10 -9.60
CA HIS A 351 -5.97 1.92 -8.36
C HIS A 351 -5.24 3.21 -8.00
N GLN A 352 -5.81 4.38 -8.29
CA GLN A 352 -5.18 5.70 -8.08
C GLN A 352 -5.26 6.14 -6.61
N TYR A 353 -5.08 5.20 -5.67
CA TYR A 353 -5.18 5.43 -4.23
C TYR A 353 -4.28 4.47 -3.43
N MET A 354 -3.83 4.87 -2.25
CA MET A 354 -2.88 4.12 -1.42
C MET A 354 -3.52 2.91 -0.71
N HIS A 355 -4.83 2.82 -0.55
CA HIS A 355 -5.50 1.64 0.04
C HIS A 355 -5.62 0.46 -0.93
N ASN A 356 -4.49 0.09 -1.54
CA ASN A 356 -4.44 -0.90 -2.60
C ASN A 356 -3.33 -1.94 -2.36
N PRO A 357 -3.51 -2.86 -1.40
CA PRO A 357 -2.44 -3.74 -0.91
C PRO A 357 -1.81 -4.66 -1.97
N ASP A 358 -2.50 -4.95 -3.07
CA ASP A 358 -1.97 -5.74 -4.18
C ASP A 358 -0.93 -4.98 -5.05
N GLN A 359 -0.77 -3.68 -4.84
CA GLN A 359 0.25 -2.84 -5.48
C GLN A 359 1.37 -2.41 -4.51
N PHE A 360 1.30 -2.84 -3.25
CA PHE A 360 2.33 -2.49 -2.25
C PHE A 360 3.70 -3.01 -2.67
N GLY A 361 4.72 -2.26 -2.26
CA GLY A 361 6.11 -2.67 -2.40
C GLY A 361 6.48 -3.80 -1.45
N TYR A 362 7.65 -4.39 -1.67
CA TYR A 362 8.21 -5.43 -0.82
C TYR A 362 9.20 -4.85 0.20
N LEU A 363 9.00 -5.13 1.48
CA LEU A 363 10.03 -5.03 2.51
C LEU A 363 10.79 -6.36 2.58
N GLN A 364 12.05 -6.40 2.14
CA GLN A 364 12.92 -7.56 2.22
C GLN A 364 13.75 -7.50 3.50
N PHE A 365 13.43 -8.33 4.49
CA PHE A 365 14.17 -8.41 5.75
C PHE A 365 15.47 -9.18 5.60
N THR A 366 16.54 -8.64 6.18
CA THR A 366 17.87 -9.25 6.18
C THR A 366 18.58 -9.04 7.53
N ASN A 367 19.47 -9.96 7.91
CA ASN A 367 20.30 -9.79 9.11
C ASN A 367 21.52 -8.88 8.88
N ALA A 368 21.92 -8.69 7.63
CA ALA A 368 23.07 -7.90 7.23
C ALA A 368 22.80 -7.28 5.85
N SER A 369 23.70 -6.41 5.39
CA SER A 369 23.64 -5.89 4.02
C SER A 369 23.59 -7.04 3.01
N ALA A 370 22.60 -7.02 2.13
CA ALA A 370 22.38 -8.03 1.11
C ALA A 370 21.82 -7.37 -0.16
N PRO A 371 22.07 -7.96 -1.34
CA PRO A 371 21.42 -7.50 -2.55
C PRO A 371 19.90 -7.74 -2.48
N THR A 372 19.18 -7.07 -3.37
CA THR A 372 17.77 -7.35 -3.63
C THR A 372 17.61 -8.80 -4.10
N CYS A 373 16.61 -9.48 -3.52
CA CYS A 373 16.15 -10.80 -3.91
C CYS A 373 14.68 -10.66 -4.30
N GLY A 374 14.39 -10.68 -5.60
CA GLY A 374 13.02 -10.59 -6.08
C GLY A 374 12.18 -11.75 -5.57
N ASN A 375 11.00 -11.45 -5.03
CA ASN A 375 10.07 -12.43 -4.49
C ASN A 375 9.54 -13.30 -5.62
N VAL A 376 9.95 -14.56 -5.62
CA VAL A 376 9.54 -15.53 -6.64
C VAL A 376 8.04 -15.76 -6.68
N CYS A 377 7.24 -15.35 -5.69
CA CYS A 377 5.77 -15.46 -5.69
C CYS A 377 5.06 -14.37 -6.50
N TRP A 378 5.78 -13.32 -6.92
CA TRP A 378 5.19 -12.13 -7.51
C TRP A 378 4.31 -12.46 -8.73
N LEU A 379 4.77 -13.32 -9.65
CA LEU A 379 4.05 -13.59 -10.89
C LEU A 379 2.65 -14.19 -10.64
N ALA A 380 2.54 -15.14 -9.70
CA ALA A 380 1.24 -15.69 -9.32
C ALA A 380 0.29 -14.58 -8.85
N ARG A 381 0.76 -13.70 -7.96
CA ARG A 381 -0.05 -12.63 -7.40
C ARG A 381 -0.43 -11.59 -8.44
N PHE A 382 0.52 -11.23 -9.31
CA PHE A 382 0.31 -10.32 -10.42
C PHE A 382 -0.79 -10.81 -11.37
N VAL A 383 -0.76 -12.09 -11.74
CA VAL A 383 -1.81 -12.69 -12.60
C VAL A 383 -3.16 -12.72 -11.88
N LEU A 384 -3.19 -13.16 -10.62
CA LEU A 384 -4.43 -13.24 -9.84
C LEU A 384 -5.07 -11.88 -9.61
N ALA A 385 -4.28 -10.83 -9.32
CA ALA A 385 -4.77 -9.48 -9.15
C ALA A 385 -5.44 -8.97 -10.43
N GLN A 386 -4.83 -9.19 -11.60
CA GLN A 386 -5.42 -8.82 -12.89
C GLN A 386 -6.72 -9.57 -13.17
N ILE A 387 -6.76 -10.89 -12.91
CA ILE A 387 -7.98 -11.70 -13.08
C ILE A 387 -9.10 -11.19 -12.17
N TYR A 388 -8.80 -10.85 -10.91
CA TYR A 388 -9.79 -10.27 -10.01
C TYR A 388 -10.37 -8.96 -10.57
N GLN A 389 -9.53 -8.04 -11.08
CA GLN A 389 -10.02 -6.79 -11.68
C GLN A 389 -10.88 -7.07 -12.92
N ALA A 390 -10.47 -8.01 -13.76
CA ALA A 390 -11.22 -8.40 -14.95
C ALA A 390 -12.57 -9.04 -14.59
N GLU A 391 -12.64 -9.90 -13.56
CA GLU A 391 -13.89 -10.49 -13.07
C GLU A 391 -14.85 -9.45 -12.53
N VAL A 392 -14.35 -8.49 -11.74
CA VAL A 392 -15.18 -7.39 -11.22
C VAL A 392 -15.71 -6.54 -12.37
N GLN A 393 -14.87 -6.21 -13.36
CA GLN A 393 -15.31 -5.46 -14.54
C GLN A 393 -16.30 -6.25 -15.40
N TYR A 394 -16.08 -7.56 -15.58
CA TYR A 394 -16.99 -8.46 -16.29
C TYR A 394 -18.38 -8.47 -15.65
N LEU A 395 -18.42 -8.64 -14.33
CA LEU A 395 -19.63 -8.57 -13.53
C LEU A 395 -20.37 -7.23 -13.72
N MET A 396 -19.63 -6.12 -13.69
CA MET A 396 -20.19 -4.76 -13.70
C MET A 396 -20.61 -4.26 -15.09
N THR A 397 -19.94 -4.67 -16.17
CA THR A 397 -20.05 -4.01 -17.49
C THR A 397 -20.35 -4.93 -18.66
N ALA A 398 -20.00 -6.22 -18.57
CA ALA A 398 -20.14 -7.16 -19.69
C ALA A 398 -21.47 -7.95 -19.66
N GLY A 399 -22.38 -7.64 -18.71
CA GLY A 399 -23.80 -7.92 -18.87
C GLY A 399 -24.30 -9.33 -18.53
N LYS A 400 -23.72 -10.03 -17.54
CA LYS A 400 -24.29 -11.30 -17.05
C LYS A 400 -24.71 -11.31 -15.57
N GLY A 401 -24.34 -10.30 -14.77
CA GLY A 401 -24.67 -10.29 -13.33
C GLY A 401 -24.07 -11.47 -12.56
N CYS A 402 -23.09 -12.18 -13.14
CA CYS A 402 -22.35 -13.29 -12.54
C CYS A 402 -20.89 -13.25 -12.99
N PHE A 403 -20.02 -13.89 -12.20
CA PHE A 403 -18.62 -14.15 -12.54
C PHE A 403 -18.51 -15.21 -13.65
N THR A 404 -17.33 -15.36 -14.27
CA THR A 404 -17.10 -16.37 -15.33
C THR A 404 -16.06 -17.40 -14.90
N SER A 405 -16.23 -18.65 -15.34
CA SER A 405 -15.20 -19.69 -15.14
C SER A 405 -14.23 -19.79 -16.33
N ASN A 406 -14.44 -18.98 -17.36
CA ASN A 406 -13.71 -19.05 -18.62
C ASN A 406 -12.77 -17.85 -18.75
N ILE A 407 -11.46 -18.09 -18.74
CA ILE A 407 -10.45 -17.04 -18.89
C ILE A 407 -10.62 -16.25 -20.20
N ALA A 408 -11.10 -16.89 -21.28
CA ALA A 408 -11.30 -16.21 -22.57
C ALA A 408 -12.33 -15.07 -22.49
N ASP A 409 -13.31 -15.14 -21.58
CA ASP A 409 -14.29 -14.08 -21.36
C ASP A 409 -13.66 -12.82 -20.73
N LEU A 410 -12.53 -13.00 -20.03
CA LEU A 410 -11.77 -11.94 -19.38
C LEU A 410 -10.74 -11.29 -20.30
N LEU A 411 -10.32 -11.98 -21.36
CA LEU A 411 -9.31 -11.52 -22.31
C LEU A 411 -9.90 -10.63 -23.43
N SER A 412 -10.67 -9.62 -23.04
CA SER A 412 -11.22 -8.62 -23.95
C SER A 412 -10.90 -7.21 -23.47
N PRO A 413 -10.70 -6.22 -24.38
CA PRO A 413 -10.51 -4.83 -23.98
C PRO A 413 -11.64 -4.28 -23.10
N ALA A 414 -12.89 -4.72 -23.33
CA ALA A 414 -14.03 -4.29 -22.52
C ALA A 414 -13.97 -4.79 -21.07
N THR A 415 -13.24 -5.89 -20.83
CA THR A 415 -13.15 -6.54 -19.52
C THR A 415 -11.83 -6.25 -18.81
N CYS A 416 -10.71 -6.22 -19.53
CA CYS A 416 -9.38 -6.17 -18.95
C CYS A 416 -8.54 -4.98 -19.42
N ASP A 417 -8.97 -4.07 -20.30
CA ASP A 417 -8.23 -2.81 -20.49
C ASP A 417 -8.70 -1.75 -19.48
N ILE A 418 -8.51 -2.07 -18.21
CA ILE A 418 -8.86 -1.21 -17.07
C ILE A 418 -7.63 -0.38 -16.74
N SER A 419 -7.74 0.95 -16.80
CA SER A 419 -6.61 1.85 -16.58
C SER A 419 -5.82 1.44 -15.34
N ASN A 420 -4.53 1.16 -15.56
CA ASN A 420 -3.56 0.72 -14.57
C ASN A 420 -3.88 -0.63 -13.85
N ALA A 421 -5.05 -1.26 -14.01
CA ALA A 421 -5.48 -2.44 -13.23
C ALA A 421 -5.18 -3.76 -13.95
N CYS A 422 -5.72 -3.89 -15.15
CA CYS A 422 -5.57 -5.04 -16.03
C CYS A 422 -5.18 -4.49 -17.40
N ASN A 423 -4.46 -5.28 -18.18
CA ASN A 423 -4.30 -5.02 -19.60
C ASN A 423 -4.29 -6.34 -20.34
N VAL A 424 -5.06 -6.44 -21.44
CA VAL A 424 -5.20 -7.71 -22.17
C VAL A 424 -3.85 -8.24 -22.63
N SER A 425 -3.00 -7.37 -23.20
CA SER A 425 -1.69 -7.80 -23.72
C SER A 425 -0.76 -8.28 -22.60
N THR A 426 -0.72 -7.55 -21.48
CA THR A 426 0.07 -7.90 -20.31
C THR A 426 -0.40 -9.21 -19.68
N LEU A 427 -1.72 -9.41 -19.54
CA LEU A 427 -2.27 -10.64 -18.97
C LEU A 427 -2.00 -11.84 -19.88
N VAL A 428 -2.17 -11.71 -21.21
CA VAL A 428 -1.82 -12.76 -22.18
C VAL A 428 -0.34 -13.13 -22.09
N ASP A 429 0.55 -12.13 -22.01
CA ASP A 429 1.99 -12.37 -21.87
C ASP A 429 2.31 -13.16 -20.59
N ALA A 430 1.68 -12.80 -19.47
CA ALA A 430 1.87 -13.48 -18.18
C ALA A 430 1.28 -14.90 -18.16
N LEU A 431 0.15 -15.14 -18.83
CA LEU A 431 -0.48 -16.47 -18.94
C LEU A 431 0.38 -17.51 -19.67
N ASN A 432 1.40 -17.10 -20.43
CA ASN A 432 2.37 -18.04 -21.01
C ASN A 432 3.26 -18.75 -19.97
N TYR A 433 3.25 -18.29 -18.72
CA TYR A 433 4.13 -18.76 -17.65
C TYR A 433 3.40 -19.42 -16.50
N VAL A 434 2.06 -19.40 -16.49
CA VAL A 434 1.27 -19.94 -15.39
C VAL A 434 0.12 -20.80 -15.91
N ASP A 435 -0.18 -21.86 -15.18
CA ASP A 435 -1.44 -22.58 -15.29
C ASP A 435 -2.50 -21.78 -14.49
N ILE A 436 -3.69 -21.60 -15.06
CA ILE A 436 -4.81 -20.90 -14.42
C ILE A 436 -6.05 -21.79 -14.37
N SER A 437 -6.77 -21.76 -13.26
CA SER A 437 -8.10 -22.34 -13.14
C SER A 437 -9.01 -21.37 -12.40
N ILE A 438 -10.25 -21.23 -12.88
CA ILE A 438 -11.24 -20.33 -12.31
C ILE A 438 -12.48 -21.12 -11.93
N TYR A 439 -12.87 -21.01 -10.67
CA TYR A 439 -14.18 -21.42 -10.20
C TYR A 439 -15.04 -20.17 -10.08
N ALA A 440 -16.19 -20.17 -10.73
CA ALA A 440 -17.19 -19.11 -10.63
C ALA A 440 -18.59 -19.69 -10.54
N ASP A 441 -19.46 -19.05 -9.77
CA ASP A 441 -20.89 -19.37 -9.73
C ASP A 441 -21.58 -18.81 -10.99
N ASP A 442 -22.28 -19.66 -11.73
CA ASP A 442 -22.93 -19.35 -13.00
C ASP A 442 -24.28 -18.61 -12.84
N GLY A 443 -24.54 -18.06 -11.65
CA GLY A 443 -25.77 -17.33 -11.34
C GLY A 443 -26.97 -18.24 -11.03
N LYS A 444 -26.79 -19.57 -10.92
CA LYS A 444 -27.86 -20.49 -10.52
C LYS A 444 -28.18 -20.45 -9.02
N ARG A 445 -27.30 -19.86 -8.19
CA ARG A 445 -27.58 -19.57 -6.77
C ARG A 445 -28.15 -18.15 -6.64
N THR A 446 -29.38 -17.97 -7.10
CA THR A 446 -30.07 -16.69 -7.33
C THR A 446 -30.43 -15.85 -6.08
N GLY A 447 -29.63 -15.90 -5.01
CA GLY A 447 -29.88 -15.08 -3.81
C GLY A 447 -28.67 -14.72 -2.96
N SER A 448 -27.46 -15.20 -3.30
CA SER A 448 -26.27 -15.11 -2.43
C SER A 448 -25.13 -14.25 -2.99
N CYS A 449 -25.03 -14.15 -4.32
CA CYS A 449 -23.83 -13.66 -5.00
C CYS A 449 -23.95 -12.21 -5.47
N VAL A 450 -23.97 -11.23 -4.57
CA VAL A 450 -23.71 -9.82 -4.91
C VAL A 450 -23.13 -9.07 -3.70
N ARG A 451 -21.86 -8.64 -3.76
CA ARG A 451 -21.26 -7.64 -2.85
C ARG A 451 -21.17 -6.23 -3.46
N TYR A 452 -21.35 -6.10 -4.78
CA TYR A 452 -21.18 -4.83 -5.49
C TYR A 452 -22.52 -4.19 -5.82
N ALA A 453 -22.63 -2.87 -5.63
CA ALA A 453 -23.80 -2.12 -6.05
C ALA A 453 -23.89 -2.10 -7.58
N ILE A 454 -24.77 -2.93 -8.14
CA ILE A 454 -25.09 -2.88 -9.58
C ILE A 454 -26.06 -1.72 -9.81
N PRO A 455 -25.81 -0.81 -10.78
CA PRO A 455 -26.74 0.26 -11.12
C PRO A 455 -28.16 -0.27 -11.36
N GLY A 456 -29.12 0.14 -10.53
CA GLY A 456 -30.52 -0.28 -10.61
C GLY A 456 -30.92 -1.44 -9.69
N VAL A 457 -30.00 -2.02 -8.91
CA VAL A 457 -30.30 -3.07 -7.92
C VAL A 457 -30.16 -2.48 -6.50
N GLN A 458 -31.27 -2.30 -5.78
CA GLN A 458 -31.22 -1.90 -4.37
C GLN A 458 -30.93 -3.10 -3.47
N ASN A 459 -29.97 -2.92 -2.54
CA ASN A 459 -29.73 -3.72 -1.33
C ASN A 459 -30.07 -5.22 -1.47
N SER A 460 -29.21 -5.99 -2.12
CA SER A 460 -29.15 -7.42 -1.83
C SER A 460 -28.36 -7.61 -0.54
N SER A 461 -29.05 -7.99 0.54
CA SER A 461 -28.42 -8.51 1.75
C SER A 461 -27.41 -9.61 1.38
N SER A 462 -26.16 -9.45 1.81
CA SER A 462 -25.06 -10.37 1.58
C SER A 462 -25.30 -11.70 2.28
N VAL A 463 -25.54 -12.77 1.53
CA VAL A 463 -25.65 -14.11 2.13
C VAL A 463 -25.00 -15.17 1.24
N GLY A 464 -23.67 -15.31 1.31
CA GLY A 464 -22.94 -16.49 0.80
C GLY A 464 -21.92 -16.19 -0.31
N GLY A 465 -20.66 -16.55 -0.04
CA GLY A 465 -19.50 -16.47 -0.93
C GLY A 465 -18.38 -17.42 -0.45
N PRO A 466 -17.27 -17.59 -1.19
CA PRO A 466 -16.91 -16.88 -2.42
C PRO A 466 -17.63 -17.44 -3.66
N CYS A 467 -18.26 -16.58 -4.46
CA CYS A 467 -18.86 -16.89 -5.75
C CYS A 467 -17.85 -16.87 -6.91
N PHE A 468 -16.60 -16.49 -6.64
CA PHE A 468 -15.47 -16.69 -7.52
C PHE A 468 -14.19 -16.98 -6.73
N THR A 469 -13.39 -17.92 -7.22
CA THR A 469 -12.01 -18.16 -6.80
C THR A 469 -11.16 -18.53 -8.01
N ALA A 470 -10.07 -17.80 -8.27
CA ALA A 470 -9.05 -18.19 -9.22
C ALA A 470 -7.84 -18.80 -8.51
N PHE A 471 -7.25 -19.81 -9.13
CA PHE A 471 -6.03 -20.47 -8.68
C PHE A 471 -5.02 -20.43 -9.81
N THR A 472 -3.78 -20.08 -9.48
CA THR A 472 -2.68 -20.11 -10.42
C THR A 472 -1.53 -20.96 -9.90
N THR A 473 -0.75 -21.50 -10.83
CA THR A 473 0.39 -22.34 -10.52
C THR A 473 1.48 -22.18 -11.59
N TYR A 474 2.74 -22.18 -11.21
CA TYR A 474 3.86 -22.25 -12.15
C TYR A 474 5.09 -22.87 -11.52
N THR A 475 6.13 -23.10 -12.34
CA THR A 475 7.37 -23.71 -11.89
C THR A 475 8.54 -22.78 -12.13
N VAL A 476 9.39 -22.62 -11.12
CA VAL A 476 10.70 -21.98 -11.23
C VAL A 476 11.80 -23.03 -11.19
N ARG A 477 12.92 -22.77 -11.84
CA ARG A 477 14.11 -23.63 -11.89
C ARG A 477 15.34 -22.84 -11.47
N SER A 478 16.19 -23.42 -10.62
CA SER A 478 17.46 -22.77 -10.27
C SER A 478 18.35 -22.62 -11.50
N LYS A 479 18.93 -21.42 -11.71
CA LYS A 479 19.96 -21.18 -12.73
C LYS A 479 21.27 -21.90 -12.43
N SER A 480 21.59 -22.08 -11.15
CA SER A 480 22.85 -22.72 -10.70
C SER A 480 22.76 -24.25 -10.65
N ASP A 481 21.56 -24.80 -10.49
CA ASP A 481 21.30 -26.24 -10.46
C ASP A 481 19.97 -26.55 -11.17
N PRO A 482 19.98 -26.79 -12.49
CA PRO A 482 18.77 -27.02 -13.28
C PRO A 482 17.91 -28.21 -12.84
N ALA A 483 18.45 -29.13 -12.02
CA ALA A 483 17.67 -30.23 -11.44
C ALA A 483 16.75 -29.77 -10.30
N LYS A 484 17.07 -28.63 -9.66
CA LYS A 484 16.22 -28.01 -8.63
C LYS A 484 15.10 -27.22 -9.28
N THR A 485 13.87 -27.62 -9.00
CA THR A 485 12.66 -26.92 -9.40
C THR A 485 11.75 -26.71 -8.19
N LYS A 486 10.98 -25.64 -8.20
CA LYS A 486 9.95 -25.35 -7.20
C LYS A 486 8.66 -24.96 -7.90
N LYS A 487 7.57 -25.57 -7.45
CA LYS A 487 6.21 -25.23 -7.89
C LYS A 487 5.66 -24.14 -6.97
N ILE A 488 5.12 -23.08 -7.55
CA ILE A 488 4.52 -21.94 -6.88
C ILE A 488 3.02 -21.99 -7.13
N GLN A 489 2.22 -21.78 -6.08
CA GLN A 489 0.77 -21.87 -6.14
C GLN A 489 0.15 -20.74 -5.31
N ALA A 490 -0.91 -20.14 -5.82
CA ALA A 490 -1.66 -19.11 -5.12
C ALA A 490 -3.12 -19.10 -5.58
N SER A 491 -3.98 -18.44 -4.83
CA SER A 491 -5.36 -18.18 -5.20
C SER A 491 -5.81 -16.79 -4.78
N ILE A 492 -6.85 -16.29 -5.45
CA ILE A 492 -7.60 -15.10 -5.06
C ILE A 492 -9.08 -15.40 -5.13
N ASN A 493 -9.86 -14.89 -4.17
CA ASN A 493 -11.32 -15.04 -4.18
C ASN A 493 -12.03 -13.69 -4.41
N GLU A 494 -13.35 -13.73 -4.55
CA GLU A 494 -14.19 -12.53 -4.75
C GLU A 494 -14.05 -11.47 -3.66
N ALA A 495 -13.61 -11.87 -2.47
CA ALA A 495 -13.39 -10.97 -1.36
C ALA A 495 -11.97 -10.37 -1.40
N ARG A 496 -11.24 -10.58 -2.51
CA ARG A 496 -9.87 -10.13 -2.78
C ARG A 496 -8.82 -10.76 -1.86
N LEU A 497 -9.15 -11.84 -1.15
CA LEU A 497 -8.21 -12.55 -0.28
C LEU A 497 -7.20 -13.30 -1.14
N ILE A 498 -5.92 -12.97 -1.00
CA ILE A 498 -4.82 -13.70 -1.65
C ILE A 498 -4.22 -14.69 -0.66
N THR A 499 -4.08 -15.96 -1.06
CA THR A 499 -3.35 -16.95 -0.26
C THR A 499 -1.85 -16.71 -0.33
N GLN A 500 -1.17 -16.81 0.81
CA GLN A 500 0.29 -16.72 0.87
C GLN A 500 0.90 -18.02 0.31
N PRO A 501 1.71 -17.98 -0.76
CA PRO A 501 2.32 -19.20 -1.30
C PRO A 501 3.38 -19.76 -0.35
N ASP A 502 3.22 -21.01 0.11
CA ASP A 502 4.23 -21.71 0.91
C ASP A 502 5.36 -22.27 0.02
N VAL A 503 6.18 -21.36 -0.52
CA VAL A 503 7.24 -21.72 -1.47
C VAL A 503 8.64 -21.46 -0.94
N GLY A 504 8.80 -21.26 0.37
CA GLY A 504 10.10 -20.89 0.95
C GLY A 504 10.33 -19.37 0.96
N GLN A 505 9.29 -18.58 1.26
CA GLN A 505 9.44 -17.15 1.59
C GLN A 505 10.27 -16.90 2.87
N ARG A 506 10.81 -17.97 3.46
CA ARG A 506 11.63 -17.92 4.64
C ARG A 506 13.12 -17.85 4.30
N TRP A 507 13.80 -16.81 4.75
CA TRP A 507 15.23 -16.60 4.47
C TRP A 507 16.16 -17.58 5.18
N ASP A 508 15.67 -18.30 6.18
CA ASP A 508 16.43 -19.31 6.93
C ASP A 508 16.27 -20.74 6.39
N THR A 509 15.59 -20.91 5.26
CA THR A 509 15.47 -22.20 4.57
C THR A 509 16.70 -22.48 3.69
N PRO A 510 17.09 -23.75 3.48
CA PRO A 510 18.19 -24.11 2.58
C PRO A 510 18.00 -23.62 1.14
N ASP A 511 16.75 -23.29 0.78
CA ASP A 511 16.38 -22.89 -0.57
C ASP A 511 16.28 -21.36 -0.76
N ALA A 512 16.41 -20.58 0.30
CA ALA A 512 16.12 -19.14 0.30
C ALA A 512 16.86 -18.36 -0.78
N ASP A 513 18.17 -18.59 -0.94
CA ASP A 513 19.00 -17.76 -1.82
C ASP A 513 18.89 -18.14 -3.31
N TRP A 514 18.56 -19.39 -3.61
CA TRP A 514 18.32 -19.79 -5.00
C TRP A 514 16.89 -19.53 -5.46
N LEU A 515 15.97 -19.18 -4.56
CA LEU A 515 14.58 -18.81 -4.84
C LEU A 515 14.39 -17.28 -4.94
N CYS A 516 15.36 -16.58 -5.52
CA CYS A 516 15.21 -15.18 -5.91
C CYS A 516 14.91 -15.10 -7.41
N LEU A 517 14.12 -14.11 -7.86
CA LEU A 517 13.82 -13.94 -9.30
C LEU A 517 15.09 -13.81 -10.15
N GLU A 518 16.17 -13.27 -9.57
CA GLU A 518 17.47 -13.13 -10.22
C GLU A 518 18.17 -14.48 -10.42
N THR A 519 17.91 -15.45 -9.54
CA THR A 519 18.61 -16.75 -9.47
C THR A 519 17.80 -17.92 -10.03
N VAL A 520 16.56 -17.69 -10.48
CA VAL A 520 15.71 -18.69 -11.13
C VAL A 520 15.32 -18.33 -12.56
N ASP A 521 15.03 -19.37 -13.33
CA ASP A 521 14.27 -19.27 -14.58
C ASP A 521 12.79 -19.59 -14.29
N VAL A 522 11.88 -18.73 -14.74
CA VAL A 522 10.44 -19.02 -14.77
C VAL A 522 10.16 -19.89 -15.98
N LEU A 523 9.68 -21.11 -15.75
CA LEU A 523 9.41 -22.05 -16.82
C LEU A 523 8.08 -21.69 -17.49
N PRO A 524 8.01 -21.64 -18.83
CA PRO A 524 6.75 -21.48 -19.54
C PRO A 524 5.75 -22.57 -19.16
N ALA A 525 4.50 -22.18 -18.97
CA ALA A 525 3.39 -23.11 -18.92
C ALA A 525 2.93 -23.40 -20.36
N GLY A 526 2.46 -24.62 -20.63
CA GLY A 526 1.86 -24.90 -21.94
C GLY A 526 0.58 -24.08 -22.07
N ILE A 527 0.46 -23.25 -23.11
CA ILE A 527 -0.74 -22.46 -23.34
C ILE A 527 -1.91 -23.41 -23.59
N TYR A 528 -2.84 -23.51 -22.63
CA TYR A 528 -4.18 -24.05 -22.87
C TYR A 528 -5.13 -22.84 -22.93
N VAL A 529 -5.35 -22.32 -24.14
CA VAL A 529 -6.44 -21.39 -24.44
C VAL A 529 -7.75 -22.15 -24.45
#